data_AF-A0A9K3KZH1-F1
#
_entry.id   AF-A0A9K3KZH1-F1
#
_cell.length_a   1.000
_cell.length_b   1.000
_cell.length_c   1.000
_cell.angle_alpha   90.00
_cell.angle_beta   90.00
_cell.angle_gamma   90.00
#
_symmetry.space_group_name_H-M   'P 1'
#
loop_
_entity.id
_entity.type
_entity.pdbx_description
1 polymer ?
#
loop_
_entity_poly.entity_id
_entity_poly.type
_entity_poly.pdbx_seq_one_letter_code
_entity_poly.pdbx_strand_id
1 'polypeptide(L)'
;MEVLNDFFRTQPFMAAFMACSLKASTADMLAQTSALNEEDLVLEKEPTITLLNNAPTSWMKAWKEKKSFESSTSTLSSSINWNRTFAFYLYGGLYQGMFLQFLYTTTYPYLYGNHPYQIQLQVHSDVILLGPFLTLPLAYVIRAWIDSASLQTGEQDSQIDDNSFKAGNLMEQATCGLGKYKNHVLTKHLLWKYWAIWGPAQTINFSLVPLHLRVIFVAFVSFFWVYSLSVISSQGMGTEEIPDAASNPAQVFLRSTKIHELRQETRDTASKGSENRVVTRDLLT
;
A
#
# COMPACT_ATOMS: atom_id res chain seq x y z
N MET A 1 12.00 -18.37 29.98
CA MET A 1 12.01 -18.99 28.63
C MET A 1 11.12 -20.23 28.57
N GLU A 2 11.10 -21.08 29.61
CA GLU A 2 10.26 -22.29 29.65
C GLU A 2 8.76 -22.00 29.50
N VAL A 3 8.21 -21.04 30.26
CA VAL A 3 6.79 -20.64 30.17
C VAL A 3 6.37 -20.27 28.74
N LEU A 4 7.24 -19.56 28.02
CA LEU A 4 6.97 -19.14 26.65
C LEU A 4 7.01 -20.34 25.68
N ASN A 5 7.96 -21.24 25.84
CA ASN A 5 8.03 -22.48 25.07
C ASN A 5 6.80 -23.38 25.34
N ASP A 6 6.36 -23.47 26.59
CA ASP A 6 5.16 -24.23 26.96
C ASP A 6 3.90 -23.61 26.37
N PHE A 7 3.83 -22.28 26.32
CA PHE A 7 2.75 -21.57 25.64
C PHE A 7 2.66 -21.93 24.15
N PHE A 8 3.80 -21.92 23.43
CA PHE A 8 3.84 -22.28 22.00
C PHE A 8 3.52 -23.75 21.74
N ARG A 9 3.79 -24.64 22.70
CA ARG A 9 3.47 -26.07 22.59
C ARG A 9 2.01 -26.37 22.90
N THR A 10 1.45 -25.73 23.92
CA THR A 10 0.09 -26.01 24.41
C THR A 10 -0.96 -25.30 23.57
N GLN A 11 -0.67 -24.10 23.07
CA GLN A 11 -1.64 -23.26 22.36
C GLN A 11 -1.07 -22.72 21.03
N PRO A 12 -0.62 -23.60 20.11
CA PRO A 12 0.10 -23.19 18.89
C PRO A 12 -0.74 -22.27 17.98
N PHE A 13 -2.06 -22.48 17.90
CA PHE A 13 -2.94 -21.64 17.08
C PHE A 13 -3.09 -20.22 17.65
N MET A 14 -3.24 -20.09 18.97
CA MET A 14 -3.38 -18.78 19.61
C MET A 14 -2.06 -18.01 19.55
N ALA A 15 -0.95 -18.70 19.79
CA ALA A 15 0.38 -18.17 19.58
C ALA A 15 0.61 -17.65 18.16
N ALA A 16 0.29 -18.47 17.15
CA ALA A 16 0.41 -18.10 15.74
C ALA A 16 -0.49 -16.91 15.38
N PHE A 17 -1.72 -16.90 15.87
CA PHE A 17 -2.65 -15.77 15.71
C PHE A 17 -2.04 -14.48 16.24
N MET A 18 -1.63 -14.45 17.51
CA MET A 18 -1.11 -13.23 18.15
C MET A 18 0.17 -12.72 17.48
N ALA A 19 1.11 -13.62 17.17
CA ALA A 19 2.38 -13.24 16.54
C ALA A 19 2.15 -12.62 15.15
N CYS A 20 1.32 -13.26 14.31
CA CYS A 20 1.05 -12.78 12.96
C CYS A 20 0.16 -11.52 12.95
N SER A 21 -0.82 -11.42 13.85
CA SER A 21 -1.65 -10.23 14.03
C SER A 21 -0.81 -9.03 14.44
N LEU A 22 0.04 -9.17 15.47
CA LEU A 22 0.90 -8.08 15.95
C LEU A 22 1.87 -7.62 14.87
N LYS A 23 2.53 -8.57 14.18
CA LYS A 23 3.38 -8.27 13.02
C LYS A 23 2.64 -7.44 11.98
N ALA A 24 1.44 -7.89 11.57
CA ALA A 24 0.69 -7.25 10.51
C ALA A 24 0.23 -5.83 10.92
N SER A 25 -0.26 -5.66 12.15
CA SER A 25 -0.64 -4.34 12.66
C SER A 25 0.56 -3.40 12.79
N THR A 26 1.70 -3.86 13.30
CA THR A 26 2.90 -3.02 13.43
C THR A 26 3.45 -2.63 12.07
N ALA A 27 3.49 -3.55 11.11
CA ALA A 27 3.93 -3.26 9.75
C ALA A 27 3.01 -2.21 9.08
N ASP A 28 1.70 -2.31 9.30
CA ASP A 28 0.75 -1.33 8.79
C ASP A 28 0.88 0.04 9.47
N MET A 29 1.02 0.09 10.80
CA MET A 29 1.27 1.33 11.54
C MET A 29 2.55 2.02 11.05
N LEU A 30 3.63 1.27 10.87
CA LEU A 30 4.88 1.81 10.31
C LEU A 30 4.67 2.36 8.91
N ALA A 31 3.93 1.66 8.05
CA ALA A 31 3.61 2.15 6.71
C ALA A 31 2.78 3.43 6.73
N GLN A 32 1.82 3.55 7.66
CA GLN A 32 1.04 4.77 7.84
C GLN A 32 1.93 5.92 8.35
N THR A 33 2.76 5.69 9.38
CA THR A 33 3.68 6.71 9.92
C THR A 33 4.69 7.19 8.87
N SER A 34 5.25 6.28 8.06
CA SER A 34 6.16 6.65 6.99
C SER A 34 5.51 7.56 5.94
N ALA A 35 4.22 7.33 5.62
CA ALA A 35 3.49 8.18 4.70
C ALA A 35 3.27 9.60 5.26
N LEU A 36 3.06 9.75 6.57
CA LEU A 36 2.91 11.07 7.21
C LEU A 36 4.20 11.88 7.14
N ASN A 37 5.32 11.23 7.44
CA ASN A 37 6.62 11.87 7.42
C ASN A 37 7.00 12.36 6.00
N GLU A 38 6.54 11.68 4.94
CA GLU A 38 6.77 12.13 3.55
C GLU A 38 5.98 13.40 3.21
N GLU A 39 4.74 13.56 3.71
CA GLU A 39 3.94 14.77 3.49
C GLU A 39 4.56 16.00 4.16
N ASP A 40 5.07 15.85 5.39
CA ASP A 40 5.74 16.93 6.13
C ASP A 40 7.01 17.41 5.41
N LEU A 41 7.80 16.48 4.86
CA LEU A 41 9.02 16.81 4.11
C LEU A 41 8.74 17.54 2.78
N VAL A 42 7.60 17.26 2.14
CA VAL A 42 7.18 17.95 0.90
C VAL A 42 6.74 19.38 1.21
N LEU A 43 6.01 19.60 2.31
CA LEU A 43 5.59 20.93 2.74
C LEU A 43 6.77 21.83 3.11
N GLU A 44 7.83 21.27 3.71
CA GLU A 44 9.05 22.04 4.01
C GLU A 44 9.82 22.45 2.73
N LYS A 45 9.68 21.69 1.64
CA LYS A 45 10.41 21.93 0.38
C LYS A 45 9.72 22.85 -0.62
N GLU A 46 8.47 23.25 -0.40
CA GLU A 46 7.79 24.25 -1.25
C GLU A 46 8.56 25.58 -1.20
N PRO A 47 9.27 25.94 -2.28
CA PRO A 47 10.33 26.90 -2.17
C PRO A 47 9.77 28.32 -2.19
N THR A 48 10.27 29.13 -1.26
CA THR A 48 10.21 30.60 -1.22
C THR A 48 10.94 31.24 -2.43
N ILE A 49 10.80 30.70 -3.65
CA ILE A 49 11.62 31.04 -4.82
C ILE A 49 10.90 31.96 -5.83
N THR A 50 9.61 32.24 -5.69
CA THR A 50 8.91 33.14 -6.64
C THR A 50 8.77 34.61 -6.20
N LEU A 51 9.26 35.01 -5.02
CA LEU A 51 9.07 36.39 -4.52
C LEU A 51 10.33 37.26 -4.43
N LEU A 52 11.49 36.80 -4.93
CA LEU A 52 12.75 37.56 -4.79
C LEU A 52 13.10 38.48 -5.97
N ASN A 53 12.27 38.57 -7.02
CA ASN A 53 12.67 39.37 -8.19
C ASN A 53 11.98 40.73 -8.36
N ASN A 54 10.85 41.06 -7.72
CA ASN A 54 10.25 42.41 -7.88
C ASN A 54 9.24 42.77 -6.76
N ALA A 55 9.62 43.38 -5.63
CA ALA A 55 8.73 44.29 -4.88
C ALA A 55 9.40 45.08 -3.73
N PRO A 56 8.93 46.31 -3.42
CA PRO A 56 9.57 47.28 -2.53
C PRO A 56 9.21 47.11 -1.04
N THR A 57 10.02 47.73 -0.19
CA THR A 57 10.17 47.63 1.28
C THR A 57 8.95 47.82 2.20
N SER A 58 7.70 47.76 1.72
CA SER A 58 6.48 47.91 2.55
C SER A 58 5.87 46.58 3.07
N TRP A 59 6.33 45.43 2.57
CA TRP A 59 5.74 44.10 2.86
C TRP A 59 6.05 43.54 4.26
N MET A 60 7.04 44.09 4.98
CA MET A 60 7.36 43.64 6.35
C MET A 60 6.28 44.00 7.38
N LYS A 61 5.43 45.02 7.13
CA LYS A 61 4.30 45.33 8.02
C LYS A 61 3.12 44.38 7.83
N ALA A 62 2.87 43.90 6.61
CA ALA A 62 1.82 42.92 6.33
C ALA A 62 2.15 41.51 6.87
N TRP A 63 3.44 41.16 6.96
CA TRP A 63 3.88 39.89 7.54
C TRP A 63 3.63 39.79 9.05
N LYS A 64 3.52 40.92 9.76
CA LYS A 64 3.25 40.95 11.20
C LYS A 64 1.76 40.77 11.54
N GLU A 65 0.86 41.11 10.61
CA GLU A 65 -0.59 40.87 10.75
C GLU A 65 -1.04 39.50 10.23
N LYS A 66 -0.35 38.94 9.22
CA LYS A 66 -0.70 37.62 8.66
C LYS A 66 -0.38 36.44 9.59
N LYS A 67 0.46 36.65 10.61
CA LYS A 67 0.77 35.66 11.65
C LYS A 67 -0.38 35.42 12.65
N SER A 68 -1.44 36.21 12.60
CA SER A 68 -2.67 35.97 13.38
C SER A 68 -3.71 35.11 12.65
N PHE A 69 -3.49 34.80 11.37
CA PHE A 69 -4.37 33.96 10.54
C PHE A 69 -3.82 32.53 10.32
N GLU A 70 -2.71 32.19 10.98
CA GLU A 70 -2.15 30.82 11.08
C GLU A 70 -2.69 30.07 12.31
N SER A 71 -3.86 30.47 12.81
CA SER A 71 -4.69 29.70 13.75
C SER A 71 -5.82 28.96 13.04
N SER A 72 -5.67 28.68 11.74
CA SER A 72 -6.23 27.47 11.12
C SER A 72 -5.20 26.35 11.25
N THR A 73 -4.80 26.09 12.49
CA THR A 73 -4.58 24.77 13.05
C THR A 73 -5.83 23.91 12.83
N SER A 74 -6.22 23.68 11.57
CA SER A 74 -6.82 22.41 11.19
C SER A 74 -5.68 21.43 11.31
N THR A 75 -5.53 20.94 12.54
CA THR A 75 -4.71 19.82 12.95
C THR A 75 -4.70 18.78 11.84
N LEU A 76 -3.66 18.82 11.01
CA LEU A 76 -3.16 17.73 10.17
C LEU A 76 -2.60 16.63 11.09
N SER A 77 -3.35 16.31 12.15
CA SER A 77 -3.27 15.01 12.79
C SER A 77 -3.91 14.07 11.78
N SER A 78 -3.12 13.64 10.80
CA SER A 78 -3.50 12.49 9.99
C SER A 78 -3.75 11.34 10.96
N SER A 79 -5.02 11.11 11.24
CA SER A 79 -5.41 10.14 12.25
C SER A 79 -5.07 8.77 11.71
N ILE A 80 -4.32 8.00 12.48
CA ILE A 80 -4.06 6.58 12.20
C ILE A 80 -5.40 5.91 11.86
N ASN A 81 -5.45 5.26 10.70
CA ASN A 81 -6.63 4.57 10.21
C ASN A 81 -6.78 3.22 10.93
N TRP A 82 -7.39 3.25 12.11
CA TRP A 82 -7.56 2.07 12.96
C TRP A 82 -8.35 0.94 12.27
N ASN A 83 -9.31 1.27 11.41
CA ASN A 83 -10.06 0.27 10.64
C ASN A 83 -9.16 -0.55 9.72
N ARG A 84 -8.21 0.11 9.04
CA ARG A 84 -7.22 -0.54 8.19
C ARG A 84 -6.27 -1.40 9.01
N THR A 85 -5.75 -0.87 10.13
CA THR A 85 -4.86 -1.62 11.02
C THR A 85 -5.56 -2.84 11.62
N PHE A 86 -6.84 -2.73 11.97
CA PHE A 86 -7.65 -3.84 12.47
C PHE A 86 -7.90 -4.90 11.38
N ALA A 87 -8.15 -4.49 10.14
CA ALA A 87 -8.25 -5.43 9.02
C ALA A 87 -6.96 -6.22 8.81
N PHE A 88 -5.79 -5.56 8.89
CA PHE A 88 -4.49 -6.23 8.85
C PHE A 88 -4.24 -7.13 10.07
N TYR A 89 -4.71 -6.72 11.26
CA TYR A 89 -4.65 -7.54 12.48
C TYR A 89 -5.42 -8.85 12.31
N LEU A 90 -6.66 -8.78 11.82
CA LEU A 90 -7.49 -9.97 11.57
C LEU A 90 -6.92 -10.84 10.44
N TYR A 91 -6.48 -10.24 9.33
CA TYR A 91 -5.85 -10.97 8.23
C TYR A 91 -4.58 -11.70 8.70
N GLY A 92 -3.71 -11.00 9.43
CA GLY A 92 -2.51 -11.58 10.01
C GLY A 92 -2.83 -12.76 10.93
N GLY A 93 -3.80 -12.60 11.83
CA GLY A 93 -4.13 -13.63 12.81
C GLY A 93 -4.81 -14.86 12.23
N LEU A 94 -5.90 -14.64 11.48
CA LEU A 94 -6.74 -15.73 10.98
C LEU A 94 -6.08 -16.48 9.82
N TYR A 95 -5.63 -15.74 8.79
CA TYR A 95 -5.05 -16.35 7.61
C TYR A 95 -3.56 -16.69 7.80
N GLN A 96 -2.72 -15.70 8.14
CA GLN A 96 -1.28 -15.96 8.27
C GLN A 96 -0.92 -16.72 9.56
N GLY A 97 -1.72 -16.60 10.62
CA GLY A 97 -1.52 -17.31 11.88
C GLY A 97 -2.18 -18.68 11.86
N MET A 98 -3.49 -18.72 12.07
CA MET A 98 -4.22 -19.98 12.31
C MET A 98 -4.24 -20.91 11.10
N PHE A 99 -4.54 -20.40 9.90
CA PHE A 99 -4.64 -21.23 8.70
C PHE A 99 -3.28 -21.79 8.28
N LEU A 100 -2.21 -20.98 8.27
CA LEU A 100 -0.86 -21.50 7.98
C LEU A 100 -0.38 -22.48 9.05
N GLN A 101 -0.72 -22.25 10.33
CA GLN A 101 -0.41 -23.22 11.38
C GLN A 101 -1.07 -24.57 11.11
N PHE A 102 -2.37 -24.57 10.81
CA PHE A 102 -3.09 -25.79 10.43
C PHE A 102 -2.45 -26.49 9.22
N LEU A 103 -2.10 -25.72 8.20
CA LEU A 103 -1.52 -26.22 6.96
C LEU A 103 -0.14 -26.87 7.20
N TYR A 104 0.72 -26.25 8.00
CA TYR A 104 2.07 -26.76 8.29
C TYR A 104 2.10 -27.90 9.31
N THR A 105 1.18 -27.94 10.27
CA THR A 105 1.18 -28.99 11.31
C THR A 105 0.31 -30.19 10.99
N THR A 106 -0.78 -29.99 10.24
CA THR A 106 -1.76 -31.04 9.99
C THR A 106 -1.75 -31.44 8.53
N THR A 107 -1.93 -30.49 7.61
CA THR A 107 -2.10 -30.81 6.18
C THR A 107 -0.82 -31.35 5.55
N TYR A 108 0.33 -30.71 5.78
CA TYR A 108 1.58 -31.10 5.14
C TYR A 108 2.13 -32.45 5.65
N PRO A 109 2.15 -32.75 6.95
CA PRO A 109 2.53 -34.08 7.42
C PRO A 109 1.58 -35.17 6.91
N TYR A 110 0.27 -34.88 6.84
CA TYR A 110 -0.72 -35.81 6.29
C TYR A 110 -0.51 -36.07 4.80
N LEU A 111 -0.28 -35.02 4.00
CA LEU A 111 -0.18 -35.11 2.54
C LEU A 111 1.13 -35.76 2.07
N TYR A 112 2.25 -35.46 2.71
CA TYR A 112 3.57 -35.92 2.26
C TYR A 112 4.15 -37.09 3.07
N GLY A 113 3.54 -37.46 4.19
CA GLY A 113 3.99 -38.58 5.02
C GLY A 113 5.47 -38.52 5.40
N ASN A 114 6.10 -39.69 5.53
CA ASN A 114 7.52 -39.85 5.89
C ASN A 114 8.40 -40.17 4.66
N HIS A 115 8.22 -39.43 3.57
CA HIS A 115 9.08 -39.61 2.38
C HIS A 115 10.45 -38.95 2.57
N PRO A 116 11.54 -39.50 1.99
CA PRO A 116 12.88 -38.88 2.08
C PRO A 116 12.93 -37.47 1.47
N TYR A 117 12.01 -37.17 0.54
CA TYR A 117 11.87 -35.87 -0.12
C TYR A 117 10.78 -34.98 0.50
N GLN A 118 10.27 -35.33 1.69
CA GLN A 118 9.17 -34.62 2.35
C GLN A 118 9.45 -33.11 2.46
N ILE A 119 10.65 -32.73 2.91
CA ILE A 119 11.04 -31.32 3.08
C ILE A 119 10.99 -30.59 1.73
N GLN A 120 11.55 -31.19 0.67
CA GLN A 120 11.55 -30.59 -0.66
C GLN A 120 10.11 -30.41 -1.17
N LEU A 121 9.25 -31.41 -1.01
CA LEU A 121 7.85 -31.33 -1.44
C LEU A 121 7.07 -30.25 -0.68
N GLN A 122 7.31 -30.11 0.63
CA GLN A 122 6.71 -29.05 1.46
C GLN A 122 7.15 -27.66 0.99
N VAL A 123 8.46 -27.47 0.78
CA VAL A 123 9.01 -26.19 0.28
C VAL A 123 8.44 -25.86 -1.10
N HIS A 124 8.44 -26.80 -2.05
CA HIS A 124 7.92 -26.55 -3.39
C HIS A 124 6.43 -26.23 -3.35
N SER A 125 5.66 -26.94 -2.53
CA SER A 125 4.22 -26.71 -2.44
C SER A 125 3.89 -25.37 -1.80
N ASP A 126 4.68 -24.92 -0.81
CA ASP A 126 4.51 -23.60 -0.24
C ASP A 126 4.95 -22.48 -1.20
N VAL A 127 6.14 -22.60 -1.78
CA VAL A 127 6.77 -21.54 -2.59
C VAL A 127 6.19 -21.44 -4.00
N ILE A 128 5.79 -22.56 -4.61
CA ILE A 128 5.26 -22.60 -5.98
C ILE A 128 3.74 -22.56 -5.99
N LEU A 129 3.07 -23.28 -5.10
CA LEU A 129 1.60 -23.35 -5.10
C LEU A 129 1.00 -22.30 -4.15
N LEU A 130 1.32 -22.36 -2.86
CA LEU A 130 0.63 -21.54 -1.86
C LEU A 130 0.92 -20.04 -2.01
N GLY A 131 2.18 -19.67 -2.21
CA GLY A 131 2.59 -18.27 -2.33
C GLY A 131 1.94 -17.57 -3.53
N PRO A 132 2.23 -18.00 -4.78
CA PRO A 132 1.74 -17.36 -5.99
C PRO A 132 0.22 -17.48 -6.23
N PHE A 133 -0.40 -18.59 -5.83
CA PHE A 133 -1.80 -18.84 -6.18
C PHE A 133 -2.78 -18.51 -5.06
N LEU A 134 -2.33 -18.43 -3.81
CA LEU A 134 -3.21 -18.11 -2.68
C LEU A 134 -2.76 -16.85 -1.95
N THR A 135 -1.52 -16.80 -1.48
CA THR A 135 -1.05 -15.75 -0.56
C THR A 135 -0.98 -14.38 -1.22
N LEU A 136 -0.32 -14.30 -2.39
CA LEU A 136 -0.16 -13.03 -3.11
C LEU A 136 -1.50 -12.51 -3.65
N PRO A 137 -2.33 -13.29 -4.37
CA PRO A 137 -3.62 -12.83 -4.85
C PRO A 137 -4.52 -12.33 -3.70
N LEU A 138 -4.56 -13.07 -2.59
CA LEU A 138 -5.37 -12.71 -1.43
C LEU A 138 -4.92 -11.38 -0.81
N ALA A 139 -3.61 -11.13 -0.71
CA ALA A 139 -3.08 -9.87 -0.21
C ALA A 139 -3.51 -8.67 -1.09
N TYR A 140 -3.55 -8.84 -2.42
CA TYR A 140 -4.01 -7.79 -3.34
C TYR A 140 -5.52 -7.54 -3.24
N VAL A 141 -6.32 -8.60 -3.06
CA VAL A 141 -7.77 -8.48 -2.83
C VAL A 141 -8.05 -7.72 -1.55
N ILE A 142 -7.40 -8.09 -0.45
CA ILE A 142 -7.59 -7.43 0.85
C ILE A 142 -7.18 -5.97 0.79
N ARG A 143 -6.06 -5.66 0.13
CA ARG A 143 -5.64 -4.27 -0.09
C ARG A 143 -6.70 -3.49 -0.87
N ALA A 144 -7.23 -4.04 -1.97
CA ALA A 144 -8.27 -3.38 -2.75
C ALA A 144 -9.55 -3.12 -1.93
N TRP A 145 -9.91 -4.04 -1.03
CA TRP A 145 -11.05 -3.85 -0.12
C TRP A 145 -10.80 -2.74 0.90
N ILE A 146 -9.62 -2.72 1.52
CA ILE A 146 -9.25 -1.68 2.50
C ILE A 146 -9.22 -0.29 1.85
N ASP A 147 -8.62 -0.17 0.67
CA ASP A 147 -8.54 1.09 -0.08
C ASP A 147 -9.96 1.60 -0.40
N SER A 148 -10.88 0.69 -0.73
CA SER A 148 -12.26 1.04 -1.06
C SER A 148 -13.11 1.44 0.14
N ALA A 149 -12.87 0.82 1.31
CA ALA A 149 -13.55 1.20 2.55
C ALA A 149 -13.14 2.62 3.02
N SER A 150 -11.89 3.00 2.74
CA SER A 150 -11.35 4.31 3.11
C SER A 150 -12.04 5.45 2.33
N LEU A 151 -12.35 5.24 1.04
CA LEU A 151 -13.02 6.23 0.20
C LEU A 151 -14.46 6.55 0.66
N GLN A 152 -15.18 5.56 1.19
CA GLN A 152 -16.56 5.76 1.65
C GLN A 152 -16.67 6.66 2.88
N THR A 153 -15.59 6.80 3.66
CA THR A 153 -15.61 7.59 4.90
C THR A 153 -15.44 9.09 4.62
N GLY A 154 -14.89 9.48 3.45
CA GLY A 154 -14.61 10.88 3.11
C GLY A 154 -15.78 11.62 2.42
N GLU A 155 -16.78 10.91 1.93
CA GLU A 155 -17.86 11.46 1.10
C GLU A 155 -19.23 11.30 1.78
N GLN A 156 -19.30 11.67 3.07
CA GLN A 156 -20.49 11.47 3.90
C GLN A 156 -21.14 12.79 4.37
N ASP A 157 -21.17 13.81 3.52
CA ASP A 157 -21.84 15.09 3.81
C ASP A 157 -22.88 15.52 2.77
N SER A 158 -23.33 14.64 1.87
CA SER A 158 -24.39 14.99 0.91
C SER A 158 -25.32 13.84 0.59
N GLN A 159 -26.43 13.86 1.33
CA GLN A 159 -27.77 13.40 0.96
C GLN A 159 -28.01 11.88 0.94
N ILE A 160 -28.87 11.52 1.91
CA ILE A 160 -29.47 10.22 2.19
C ILE A 160 -30.28 9.77 0.97
N ASP A 161 -29.89 8.62 0.41
CA ASP A 161 -30.83 7.69 -0.23
C ASP A 161 -30.40 6.25 0.12
N ASP A 162 -31.41 5.48 0.52
CA ASP A 162 -31.36 4.32 1.38
C ASP A 162 -30.70 3.04 0.79
N ASN A 163 -29.93 2.37 1.65
CA ASN A 163 -29.88 0.91 1.88
C ASN A 163 -29.66 -0.08 0.72
N SER A 164 -29.29 0.36 -0.48
CA SER A 164 -28.64 -0.53 -1.45
C SER A 164 -27.17 -0.73 -1.06
N PHE A 165 -26.98 -1.41 0.07
CA PHE A 165 -25.68 -1.85 0.57
C PHE A 165 -25.05 -2.76 -0.50
N LYS A 166 -24.14 -2.14 -1.26
CA LYS A 166 -23.48 -2.56 -2.51
C LYS A 166 -22.64 -3.84 -2.38
N ALA A 167 -23.27 -5.00 -2.17
CA ALA A 167 -22.60 -6.30 -2.32
C ALA A 167 -22.01 -6.50 -3.73
N GLY A 168 -22.60 -5.87 -4.76
CA GLY A 168 -22.08 -5.87 -6.13
C GLY A 168 -20.67 -5.28 -6.28
N ASN A 169 -20.29 -4.33 -5.43
CA ASN A 169 -19.00 -3.65 -5.53
C ASN A 169 -17.83 -4.49 -5.01
N LEU A 170 -18.08 -5.46 -4.13
CA LEU A 170 -17.01 -6.24 -3.49
C LEU A 170 -16.32 -7.18 -4.50
N MET A 171 -17.10 -7.80 -5.39
CA MET A 171 -16.55 -8.65 -6.45
C MET A 171 -15.76 -7.81 -7.47
N GLU A 172 -16.26 -6.61 -7.82
CA GLU A 172 -15.56 -5.69 -8.72
C GLU A 172 -14.21 -5.19 -8.13
N GLN A 173 -14.17 -4.92 -6.83
CA GLN A 173 -12.91 -4.55 -6.16
C GLN A 173 -11.92 -5.72 -6.13
N ALA A 174 -12.41 -6.93 -5.87
CA ALA A 174 -11.57 -8.12 -5.90
C ALA A 174 -10.99 -8.38 -7.30
N THR A 175 -11.79 -8.24 -8.36
CA THR A 175 -11.30 -8.40 -9.75
C THR A 175 -10.30 -7.31 -10.13
N CYS A 176 -10.50 -6.07 -9.68
CA CYS A 176 -9.53 -4.98 -9.85
C CYS A 176 -8.19 -5.30 -9.14
N GLY A 177 -8.24 -5.78 -7.89
CA GLY A 177 -7.05 -6.22 -7.14
C GLY A 177 -6.29 -7.35 -7.85
N LEU A 178 -7.02 -8.36 -8.34
CA LEU A 178 -6.44 -9.47 -9.12
C LEU A 178 -5.84 -9.01 -10.46
N GLY A 179 -6.48 -8.04 -11.13
CA GLY A 179 -5.94 -7.41 -12.34
C GLY A 179 -4.59 -6.73 -12.09
N LYS A 180 -4.48 -5.97 -10.99
CA LYS A 180 -3.21 -5.36 -10.57
C LYS A 180 -2.14 -6.42 -10.25
N TYR A 181 -2.51 -7.49 -9.56
CA TYR A 181 -1.61 -8.62 -9.28
C TYR A 181 -1.06 -9.22 -10.57
N LYS A 182 -1.95 -9.57 -11.52
CA LYS A 182 -1.56 -10.14 -12.82
C LYS A 182 -0.59 -9.22 -13.56
N ASN A 183 -0.84 -7.91 -13.58
CA ASN A 183 0.04 -6.96 -14.23
C ASN A 183 1.42 -6.91 -13.54
N HIS A 184 1.49 -6.84 -12.22
CA HIS A 184 2.76 -6.82 -11.49
C HIS A 184 3.57 -8.12 -11.61
N VAL A 185 2.90 -9.26 -11.67
CA VAL A 185 3.52 -10.55 -11.94
C VAL A 185 4.21 -10.55 -13.30
N LEU A 186 3.52 -10.08 -14.34
CA LEU A 186 4.02 -10.11 -15.72
C LEU A 186 5.09 -9.05 -15.99
N THR A 187 4.97 -7.87 -15.39
CA THR A 187 5.82 -6.71 -15.73
C THR A 187 7.00 -6.48 -14.78
N LYS A 188 6.84 -6.78 -13.48
CA LYS A 188 7.83 -6.38 -12.45
C LYS A 188 8.67 -7.54 -11.91
N HIS A 189 8.60 -8.72 -12.55
CA HIS A 189 9.26 -9.95 -12.10
C HIS A 189 9.06 -10.21 -10.59
N LEU A 190 7.86 -9.91 -10.08
CA LEU A 190 7.55 -9.97 -8.65
C LEU A 190 7.77 -11.38 -8.07
N LEU A 191 7.44 -12.43 -8.83
CA LEU A 191 7.65 -13.81 -8.40
C LEU A 191 9.12 -14.16 -8.22
N TRP A 192 10.01 -13.64 -9.07
CA TRP A 192 11.43 -13.94 -8.96
C TRP A 192 12.01 -13.42 -7.65
N LYS A 193 11.64 -12.17 -7.29
CA LYS A 193 12.01 -11.58 -5.99
C LYS A 193 11.41 -12.36 -4.82
N TYR A 194 10.16 -12.77 -4.95
CA TYR A 194 9.48 -13.60 -3.95
C TYR A 194 10.21 -14.94 -3.75
N TRP A 195 10.49 -15.69 -4.82
CA TRP A 195 11.16 -16.98 -4.75
C TRP A 195 12.60 -16.89 -4.23
N ALA A 196 13.32 -15.83 -4.60
CA ALA A 196 14.70 -15.62 -4.14
C ALA A 196 14.79 -15.53 -2.61
N ILE A 197 13.75 -15.04 -1.93
CA ILE A 197 13.74 -14.86 -0.47
C ILE A 197 13.00 -15.99 0.22
N TRP A 198 11.84 -16.38 -0.29
CA TRP A 198 11.02 -17.40 0.34
C TRP A 198 11.53 -18.83 0.11
N GLY A 199 12.25 -19.10 -0.98
CA GLY A 199 12.86 -20.40 -1.22
C GLY A 199 13.84 -20.81 -0.09
N PRO A 200 14.89 -20.01 0.16
CA PRO A 200 15.82 -20.27 1.26
C PRO A 200 15.14 -20.24 2.63
N ALA A 201 14.27 -19.26 2.89
CA ALA A 201 13.57 -19.13 4.15
C ALA A 201 12.71 -20.37 4.46
N GLN A 202 11.92 -20.86 3.50
CA GLN A 202 11.10 -22.05 3.70
C GLN A 202 11.95 -23.32 3.81
N THR A 203 13.07 -23.39 3.10
CA THR A 203 14.02 -24.49 3.26
C THR A 203 14.52 -24.58 4.71
N ILE A 204 14.90 -23.45 5.32
CA ILE A 204 15.29 -23.38 6.74
C ILE A 204 14.10 -23.73 7.64
N ASN A 205 12.92 -23.19 7.35
CA ASN A 205 11.71 -23.40 8.14
C ASN A 205 11.32 -24.89 8.24
N PHE A 206 11.28 -25.60 7.11
CA PHE A 206 10.87 -27.00 7.11
C PHE A 206 11.99 -27.96 7.56
N SER A 207 13.26 -27.58 7.43
CA SER A 207 14.39 -28.44 7.83
C SER A 207 14.82 -28.28 9.29
N LEU A 208 14.95 -27.05 9.78
CA LEU A 208 15.54 -26.76 11.09
C LEU A 208 14.52 -26.34 12.15
N VAL A 209 13.41 -25.71 11.74
CA VAL A 209 12.47 -25.10 12.70
C VAL A 209 11.45 -26.15 13.21
N PRO A 210 11.32 -26.33 14.54
CA PRO A 210 10.32 -27.22 15.12
C PRO A 210 8.90 -26.86 14.68
N LEU A 211 8.02 -27.87 14.53
CA LEU A 211 6.67 -27.69 13.98
C LEU A 211 5.86 -26.54 14.61
N HIS A 212 5.93 -26.40 15.94
CA HIS A 212 5.19 -25.37 16.68
C HIS A 212 5.76 -23.95 16.52
N LEU A 213 6.99 -23.81 16.03
CA LEU A 213 7.66 -22.52 15.82
C LEU A 213 7.68 -22.06 14.36
N ARG A 214 7.24 -22.90 13.42
CA ARG A 214 7.33 -22.61 11.98
C ARG A 214 6.62 -21.33 11.56
N VAL A 215 5.40 -21.10 12.05
CA VAL A 215 4.65 -19.89 11.71
C VAL A 215 5.29 -18.63 12.29
N ILE A 216 5.89 -18.72 13.49
CA ILE A 216 6.58 -17.60 14.11
C ILE A 216 7.84 -17.23 13.32
N PHE A 217 8.59 -18.24 12.87
CA PHE A 217 9.74 -18.04 11.99
C PHE A 217 9.32 -17.32 10.70
N VAL A 218 8.25 -17.79 10.05
CA VAL A 218 7.69 -17.15 8.84
C VAL A 218 7.21 -15.72 9.13
N ALA A 219 6.57 -15.48 10.26
CA ALA A 219 6.16 -14.14 10.69
C ALA A 219 7.37 -13.21 10.84
N PHE A 220 8.45 -13.68 11.48
CA PHE A 220 9.69 -12.91 11.62
C PHE A 220 10.30 -12.58 10.26
N VAL A 221 10.48 -13.55 9.37
CA VAL A 221 11.00 -13.31 8.01
C VAL A 221 10.11 -12.34 7.23
N SER A 222 8.78 -12.48 7.35
CA SER A 222 7.82 -11.57 6.73
C SER A 222 7.94 -10.13 7.23
N PHE A 223 8.27 -9.92 8.50
CA PHE A 223 8.51 -8.58 9.04
C PHE A 223 9.72 -7.90 8.37
N PHE A 224 10.84 -8.62 8.27
CA PHE A 224 12.04 -8.13 7.58
C PHE A 224 11.82 -7.88 6.09
N TRP A 225 10.98 -8.70 5.45
CA TRP A 225 10.60 -8.51 4.05
C TRP A 225 9.85 -7.18 3.86
N VAL A 226 8.85 -6.89 4.70
CA VAL A 226 8.10 -5.63 4.62
C VAL A 226 9.01 -4.43 4.92
N TYR A 227 9.88 -4.54 5.92
CA TYR A 227 10.87 -3.51 6.20
C TYR A 227 11.80 -3.25 5.00
N SER A 228 12.34 -4.30 4.39
CA SER A 228 13.19 -4.19 3.19
C SER A 228 12.45 -3.54 2.03
N LEU A 229 11.18 -3.90 1.80
CA LEU A 229 10.36 -3.27 0.77
C LEU A 229 10.13 -1.78 1.05
N SER A 230 9.96 -1.40 2.32
CA SER A 230 9.84 0.01 2.71
C SER A 230 11.09 0.80 2.36
N VAL A 231 12.28 0.27 2.69
CA VAL A 231 13.58 0.91 2.41
C VAL A 231 13.84 1.03 0.90
N ILE A 232 13.50 -0.01 0.14
CA ILE A 232 13.69 0.02 -1.33
C ILE A 232 12.70 1.00 -1.97
N SER A 233 11.46 1.06 -1.48
CA SER A 233 10.45 1.98 -2.00
C SER A 233 10.84 3.44 -1.76
N SER A 234 11.46 3.76 -0.62
CA SER A 234 11.91 5.12 -0.32
C SER A 234 13.12 5.56 -1.17
N GLN A 235 13.93 4.63 -1.65
CA GLN A 235 15.09 4.95 -2.52
C GLN A 235 14.71 5.24 -3.97
N GLY A 236 13.55 4.76 -4.44
CA GLY A 236 13.10 4.92 -5.83
C GLY A 236 12.74 6.36 -6.25
N MET A 237 12.64 7.31 -5.32
CA MET A 237 12.34 8.72 -5.62
C MET A 237 13.57 9.61 -5.79
N GLY A 238 14.78 9.13 -5.48
CA GLY A 238 16.00 9.96 -5.50
C GLY A 238 16.86 9.82 -6.75
N THR A 239 16.55 8.87 -7.62
CA THR A 239 17.46 8.47 -8.71
C THR A 239 16.71 7.94 -9.93
N GLU A 240 15.63 8.61 -10.35
CA GLU A 240 15.63 8.93 -11.79
C GLU A 240 16.79 9.91 -11.96
N GLU A 241 17.99 9.36 -12.18
CA GLU A 241 18.91 10.02 -13.08
C GLU A 241 18.04 10.51 -14.24
N ILE A 242 17.97 11.83 -14.41
CA ILE A 242 17.62 12.42 -15.68
C ILE A 242 18.46 11.61 -16.66
N PRO A 243 17.87 10.68 -17.46
CA PRO A 243 18.64 10.02 -18.48
C PRO A 243 19.08 11.18 -19.33
N ASP A 244 20.40 11.38 -19.44
CA ASP A 244 21.00 12.46 -20.21
C ASP A 244 20.08 12.78 -21.38
N ALA A 245 19.44 13.96 -21.28
CA ALA A 245 18.47 14.47 -22.26
C ALA A 245 19.16 14.80 -23.60
N ALA A 246 20.23 14.08 -23.90
CA ALA A 246 21.05 14.09 -25.09
C ALA A 246 20.90 12.80 -25.92
N SER A 247 20.22 11.73 -25.46
CA SER A 247 20.17 10.47 -26.22
C SER A 247 18.87 10.16 -27.00
N ASN A 248 17.76 10.89 -26.79
CA ASN A 248 16.59 10.73 -27.67
C ASN A 248 15.70 12.00 -27.80
N PRO A 249 15.95 12.87 -28.80
CA PRO A 249 15.13 14.07 -29.05
C PRO A 249 13.65 13.78 -29.38
N ALA A 250 13.29 12.55 -29.77
CA ALA A 250 11.91 12.20 -30.13
C ALA A 250 10.97 12.12 -28.91
N GLN A 251 11.48 11.73 -27.74
CA GLN A 251 10.69 11.64 -26.50
C GLN A 251 10.39 13.03 -25.91
N VAL A 252 11.34 13.96 -26.03
CA VAL A 252 11.15 15.38 -25.64
C VAL A 252 10.09 16.04 -26.53
N PHE A 253 10.08 15.71 -27.82
CA PHE A 253 9.08 16.21 -28.76
C PHE A 253 7.67 15.69 -28.43
N LEU A 254 7.51 14.41 -28.10
CA LEU A 254 6.21 13.81 -27.75
C LEU A 254 5.64 14.32 -26.41
N ARG A 255 6.49 14.64 -25.43
CA ARG A 255 6.03 15.31 -24.19
C ARG A 255 5.62 16.75 -24.44
N SER A 256 6.33 17.47 -25.31
CA SER A 256 5.99 18.85 -25.67
C SER A 256 4.66 18.92 -26.41
N THR A 257 4.40 18.04 -27.38
CA THR A 257 3.14 18.04 -28.13
C THR A 257 1.94 17.72 -27.25
N LYS A 258 2.06 16.78 -26.31
CA LYS A 258 0.97 16.43 -25.38
C LYS A 258 0.63 17.56 -24.39
N ILE A 259 1.62 18.34 -23.97
CA ILE A 259 1.40 19.53 -23.12
C ILE A 259 0.72 20.65 -23.93
N HIS A 260 1.05 20.78 -25.22
CA HIS A 260 0.39 21.73 -26.11
C HIS A 260 -1.06 21.36 -26.41
N GLU A 261 -1.39 20.07 -26.59
CA GLU A 261 -2.79 19.60 -26.73
C GLU A 261 -3.62 19.90 -25.47
N LEU A 262 -3.12 19.56 -24.27
CA LEU A 262 -3.85 19.83 -23.03
C LEU A 262 -4.07 21.33 -22.79
N ARG A 263 -3.12 22.19 -23.18
CA ARG A 263 -3.31 23.65 -23.13
C ARG A 263 -4.32 24.16 -24.15
N GLN A 264 -4.41 23.55 -25.32
CA GLN A 264 -5.43 23.91 -26.31
C GLN A 264 -6.83 23.50 -25.81
N GLU A 265 -6.98 22.29 -25.29
CA GLU A 265 -8.26 21.80 -24.76
C GLU A 265 -8.77 22.66 -23.59
N THR A 266 -7.86 23.14 -22.74
CA THR A 266 -8.20 24.06 -21.63
C THR A 266 -8.60 25.46 -22.14
N ARG A 267 -8.01 25.97 -23.23
CA ARG A 267 -8.43 27.25 -23.84
C ARG A 267 -9.78 27.14 -24.53
N ASP A 268 -10.03 26.04 -25.22
CA ASP A 268 -11.27 25.85 -25.97
C ASP A 268 -12.46 25.65 -25.03
N THR A 269 -12.27 24.98 -23.89
CA THR A 269 -13.27 24.89 -22.81
C THR A 269 -13.51 26.23 -22.12
N ALA A 270 -12.46 27.03 -21.87
CA ALA A 270 -12.61 28.37 -21.30
C ALA A 270 -13.35 29.34 -22.26
N SER A 271 -13.10 29.25 -23.57
CA SER A 271 -13.79 30.09 -24.57
C SER A 271 -15.28 29.80 -24.62
N LYS A 272 -15.68 28.51 -24.66
CA LYS A 272 -17.09 28.10 -24.67
C LYS A 272 -17.86 28.48 -23.39
N GLY A 273 -17.17 28.52 -22.24
CA GLY A 273 -17.76 28.97 -20.98
C GLY A 273 -18.12 30.46 -20.97
N SER A 274 -17.41 31.30 -21.73
CA SER A 274 -17.67 32.74 -21.79
C SER A 274 -18.87 33.10 -22.69
N GLU A 275 -19.08 32.33 -23.76
CA GLU A 275 -20.14 32.58 -24.75
C GLU A 275 -21.53 32.28 -24.17
N ASN A 276 -21.65 31.24 -23.34
CA ASN A 276 -22.90 30.92 -22.63
C ASN A 276 -23.31 31.95 -21.58
N ARG A 277 -22.38 32.80 -21.08
CA ARG A 277 -22.71 33.88 -20.13
C ARG A 277 -23.26 35.13 -20.79
N VAL A 278 -23.03 35.33 -22.08
CA VAL A 278 -23.55 36.49 -22.80
C VAL A 278 -25.01 36.25 -23.20
N VAL A 279 -25.33 35.03 -23.64
CA VAL A 279 -26.71 34.67 -24.06
C VAL A 279 -27.72 34.69 -22.89
N THR A 280 -27.28 34.48 -21.65
CA THR A 280 -28.19 34.54 -20.49
C THR A 280 -28.50 35.96 -20.01
N ARG A 281 -27.78 37.00 -20.48
CA ARG A 281 -28.08 38.40 -20.11
C ARG A 281 -29.20 39.02 -20.95
N ASP A 282 -29.40 38.54 -22.18
CA ASP A 282 -30.40 39.12 -23.08
C ASP A 282 -31.82 38.55 -22.89
N LEU A 283 -32.01 37.56 -22.01
CA LEU A 283 -33.31 36.96 -21.68
C LEU A 283 -33.95 37.53 -20.40
N LEU A 284 -33.33 38.54 -19.77
CA LEU A 284 -33.78 39.13 -18.50
C LEU A 284 -34.09 40.64 -18.58
N THR A 285 -34.25 41.19 -19.78
CA THR A 285 -34.72 42.56 -20.05
C THR A 285 -35.91 42.51 -21.00
#